data_AF-A0AAP8Q9Y2-F1
#
_entry.id   AF-A0AAP8Q9Y2-F1
#
_cell.length_a   1.000
_cell.length_b   1.000
_cell.length_c   1.000
_cell.angle_alpha   90.00
_cell.angle_beta   90.00
_cell.angle_gamma   90.00
#
_symmetry.space_group_name_H-M   'P 1'
#
loop_
_entity.id
_entity.type
_entity.pdbx_description
1 polymer ?
#
loop_
_entity_poly.entity_id
_entity_poly.type
_entity_poly.pdbx_seq_one_letter_code
_entity_poly.pdbx_strand_id
1 'polypeptide(L)'
;MAGTKMTLRRYGNEYLYWKEQEIIVDQAYLDLNRGLFIHLTHPYQMGTKMLDVYFNGQHLLADGGYEEINEYIIRLDLGVYPEFHPLMGQAVPLELGDEIFIRTWKPEYRQGSGSGIDDLRFKRLEEEIISARRYKTSDLPFFSIDDRLDHLQERAQVKTMVFVLNRVFLGVAKLEIRFPFDGEIQEVYASCAKSGIGKTVFQIEKCSQANYDSTPSWKNIFQDKLVIDKNEKSSNTANPSYKLAEDTILKDDHFRIHVKELGEGIEGVTIEIKVII
;
A
#
# COMPACT_ATOMS: atom_id res chain seq x y z
N MET A 1 -0.83 -4.86 20.39
CA MET A 1 -2.23 -4.74 19.93
C MET A 1 -2.37 -5.57 18.67
N ALA A 2 -2.99 -6.74 18.78
CA ALA A 2 -3.21 -7.63 17.64
C ALA A 2 -4.27 -7.00 16.73
N GLY A 3 -3.90 -6.67 15.50
CA GLY A 3 -4.87 -6.25 14.49
C GLY A 3 -5.85 -7.40 14.24
N THR A 4 -7.15 -7.12 14.33
CA THR A 4 -8.20 -8.07 13.97
C THR A 4 -8.05 -8.40 12.48
N LYS A 5 -7.43 -9.54 12.14
CA LYS A 5 -7.41 -10.08 10.77
C LYS A 5 -8.86 -10.43 10.42
N MET A 6 -9.43 -9.75 9.43
CA MET A 6 -10.75 -10.08 8.88
C MET A 6 -10.65 -11.41 8.12
N THR A 7 -11.16 -12.49 8.70
CA THR A 7 -11.47 -13.71 7.95
C THR A 7 -12.76 -13.46 7.17
N LEU A 8 -12.63 -13.18 5.87
CA LEU A 8 -13.76 -13.10 4.95
C LEU A 8 -14.38 -14.49 4.78
N ARG A 9 -15.28 -14.87 5.69
CA ARG A 9 -16.19 -16.00 5.45
C ARG A 9 -17.10 -15.63 4.30
N ARG A 10 -16.90 -16.24 3.13
CA ARG A 10 -17.86 -16.18 2.02
C ARG A 10 -19.14 -16.90 2.48
N TYR A 11 -20.14 -16.13 2.89
CA TYR A 11 -21.49 -16.64 3.10
C TYR A 11 -22.15 -16.84 1.74
N GLY A 12 -21.91 -18.00 1.13
CA GLY A 12 -22.58 -18.45 -0.08
C GLY A 12 -22.93 -19.92 0.05
N ASN A 13 -24.16 -20.28 -0.33
CA ASN A 13 -24.64 -21.66 -0.50
C ASN A 13 -23.96 -22.33 -1.72
N GLU A 14 -22.68 -22.09 -1.94
CA GLU A 14 -21.91 -22.70 -3.02
C GLU A 14 -21.44 -24.07 -2.56
N TYR A 15 -21.69 -25.10 -3.37
CA TYR A 15 -21.07 -26.40 -3.21
C TYR A 15 -19.55 -26.20 -3.26
N LEU A 16 -18.89 -26.09 -2.10
CA LEU A 16 -17.44 -26.03 -2.01
C LEU A 16 -16.88 -27.28 -2.67
N TYR A 17 -16.13 -27.10 -3.75
CA TYR A 17 -15.52 -28.16 -4.55
C TYR A 17 -14.35 -28.83 -3.81
N TRP A 18 -13.91 -28.25 -2.70
CA TRP A 18 -12.85 -28.73 -1.82
C TRP A 18 -13.29 -28.67 -0.35
N LYS A 19 -12.49 -29.28 0.51
CA LYS A 19 -12.51 -29.10 1.95
C LYS A 19 -11.33 -28.23 2.36
N GLU A 20 -11.51 -27.44 3.40
CA GLU A 20 -10.51 -26.50 3.89
C GLU A 20 -10.02 -26.94 5.26
N GLN A 21 -8.72 -26.81 5.45
CA GLN A 21 -8.07 -26.98 6.73
C GLN A 21 -7.15 -25.79 6.95
N GLU A 22 -7.39 -25.09 8.04
CA GLU A 22 -6.56 -23.99 8.51
C GLU A 22 -5.83 -24.46 9.78
N ILE A 23 -4.52 -24.27 9.80
CA ILE A 23 -3.66 -24.51 10.95
C ILE A 23 -2.95 -23.19 11.24
N ILE A 24 -3.21 -22.65 12.43
CA ILE A 24 -2.44 -21.56 12.99
C ILE A 24 -1.44 -22.19 13.96
N VAL A 25 -0.16 -21.94 13.75
CA VAL A 25 0.91 -22.47 14.59
C VAL A 25 0.89 -21.72 15.93
N ASP A 26 0.27 -22.35 16.92
CA ASP A 26 0.29 -21.90 18.31
C ASP A 26 1.26 -22.76 19.14
N GLN A 27 1.43 -22.40 20.42
CA GLN A 27 2.32 -23.16 21.31
C GLN A 27 1.90 -24.63 21.42
N ALA A 28 0.59 -24.90 21.45
CA ALA A 28 0.08 -26.27 21.52
C ALA A 28 0.44 -27.08 20.27
N TYR A 29 0.42 -26.45 19.08
CA TYR A 29 0.85 -27.08 17.83
C TYR A 29 2.35 -27.39 17.84
N LEU A 30 3.18 -26.46 18.30
CA LEU A 30 4.63 -26.66 18.42
C LEU A 30 4.97 -27.77 19.43
N ASP A 31 4.22 -27.85 20.54
CA ASP A 31 4.40 -28.88 21.58
C ASP A 31 4.08 -30.30 21.08
N LEU A 32 3.32 -30.44 19.99
CA LEU A 32 3.10 -31.74 19.33
C LEU A 32 4.37 -32.29 18.65
N ASN A 33 5.43 -31.48 18.54
CA ASN A 33 6.73 -31.82 17.96
C ASN A 33 6.64 -32.50 16.59
N ARG A 34 5.71 -32.03 15.76
CA ARG A 34 5.45 -32.55 14.40
C ARG A 34 6.43 -32.00 13.36
N GLY A 35 7.21 -30.98 13.71
CA GLY A 35 8.08 -30.27 12.78
C GLY A 35 7.28 -29.78 11.56
N LEU A 36 7.76 -30.15 10.36
CA LEU A 36 7.14 -29.78 9.08
C LEU A 36 6.12 -30.81 8.56
N PHE A 37 5.77 -31.83 9.33
CA PHE A 37 4.78 -32.82 8.94
C PHE A 37 3.37 -32.35 9.28
N ILE A 38 2.56 -32.18 8.25
CA ILE A 38 1.19 -31.69 8.36
C ILE A 38 0.22 -32.84 8.21
N HIS A 39 -0.59 -33.05 9.25
CA HIS A 39 -1.66 -34.04 9.24
C HIS A 39 -2.93 -33.43 8.65
N LEU A 40 -3.38 -34.02 7.55
CA LEU A 40 -4.59 -33.63 6.87
C LEU A 40 -5.81 -34.22 7.58
N THR A 41 -6.84 -33.40 7.74
CA THR A 41 -8.17 -33.79 8.25
C THR A 41 -9.00 -34.50 7.19
N HIS A 42 -8.62 -34.36 5.92
CA HIS A 42 -9.33 -34.91 4.78
C HIS A 42 -8.37 -35.68 3.87
N PRO A 43 -8.67 -36.94 3.54
CA PRO A 43 -7.79 -37.73 2.69
C PRO A 43 -7.77 -37.19 1.26
N TYR A 44 -6.62 -37.35 0.62
CA TYR A 44 -6.43 -37.10 -0.81
C TYR A 44 -5.78 -38.33 -1.46
N GLN A 45 -5.75 -38.36 -2.80
CA GLN A 45 -5.00 -39.39 -3.52
C GLN A 45 -3.67 -38.79 -3.97
N MET A 46 -2.57 -39.45 -3.62
CA MET A 46 -1.25 -38.99 -4.02
C MET A 46 -1.10 -38.93 -5.54
N GLY A 47 -0.34 -37.94 -6.03
CA GLY A 47 -0.06 -37.74 -7.44
C GLY A 47 -1.23 -37.22 -8.27
N THR A 48 -2.34 -36.82 -7.63
CA THR A 48 -3.56 -36.35 -8.33
C THR A 48 -3.79 -34.84 -8.27
N LYS A 49 -2.80 -34.07 -7.79
CA LYS A 49 -2.85 -32.59 -7.67
C LYS A 49 -4.07 -32.06 -6.90
N MET A 50 -4.62 -32.86 -6.00
CA MET A 50 -5.81 -32.52 -5.20
C MET A 50 -5.56 -31.53 -4.07
N LEU A 51 -4.31 -31.17 -3.83
CA LEU A 51 -3.93 -30.28 -2.75
C LEU A 51 -3.54 -28.92 -3.33
N ASP A 52 -4.17 -27.86 -2.80
CA ASP A 52 -3.58 -26.52 -2.82
C ASP A 52 -3.07 -26.23 -1.42
N VAL A 53 -1.76 -26.06 -1.27
CA VAL A 53 -1.10 -25.85 0.03
C VAL A 53 -0.57 -24.42 0.06
N TYR A 54 -0.89 -23.69 1.12
CA TYR A 54 -0.46 -22.31 1.31
C TYR A 54 0.25 -22.17 2.65
N PHE A 55 1.37 -21.43 2.66
CA PHE A 55 2.11 -21.06 3.86
C PHE A 55 2.21 -19.54 3.92
N ASN A 56 1.68 -18.92 4.98
CA ASN A 56 1.60 -17.46 5.15
C ASN A 56 1.05 -16.72 3.91
N GLY A 57 0.10 -17.36 3.20
CA GLY A 57 -0.51 -16.85 1.97
C GLY A 57 0.25 -17.18 0.67
N GLN A 58 1.48 -17.68 0.73
CA GLN A 58 2.23 -18.15 -0.44
C GLN A 58 1.76 -19.55 -0.85
N HIS A 59 1.42 -19.73 -2.13
CA HIS A 59 1.10 -21.05 -2.67
C HIS A 59 2.37 -21.90 -2.84
N LEU A 60 2.37 -23.09 -2.26
CA LEU A 60 3.45 -24.07 -2.35
C LEU A 60 3.14 -25.11 -3.42
N LEU A 61 4.12 -25.42 -4.25
CA LEU A 61 4.00 -26.43 -5.30
C LEU A 61 4.45 -27.81 -4.76
N ALA A 62 3.83 -28.86 -5.29
CA ALA A 62 4.36 -30.21 -5.12
C ALA A 62 5.76 -30.29 -5.76
N ASP A 63 6.67 -31.05 -5.13
CA ASP A 63 8.05 -31.25 -5.58
C ASP A 63 8.90 -29.95 -5.60
N GLY A 64 8.76 -29.13 -4.55
CA GLY A 64 9.58 -27.92 -4.37
C GLY A 64 9.10 -26.98 -3.25
N GLY A 65 7.86 -27.13 -2.77
CA GLY A 65 7.37 -26.46 -1.57
C GLY A 65 6.69 -27.40 -0.57
N TYR A 66 6.18 -28.55 -1.02
CA TYR A 66 5.80 -29.65 -0.14
C TYR A 66 5.98 -31.00 -0.83
N GLU A 67 6.09 -32.05 -0.01
CA GLU A 67 6.17 -33.45 -0.43
C GLU A 67 4.96 -34.24 0.08
N GLU A 68 4.40 -35.05 -0.80
CA GLU A 68 3.30 -35.96 -0.49
C GLU A 68 3.85 -37.24 0.16
N ILE A 69 3.52 -37.52 1.42
CA ILE A 69 4.01 -38.72 2.13
C ILE A 69 3.00 -39.87 2.03
N ASN A 70 1.73 -39.57 2.34
CA ASN A 70 0.61 -40.51 2.21
C ASN A 70 -0.71 -39.73 2.11
N GLU A 71 -1.84 -40.44 2.00
CA GLU A 71 -3.18 -39.85 1.85
C GLU A 71 -3.60 -38.87 2.96
N TYR A 72 -2.92 -38.85 4.11
CA TYR A 72 -3.22 -37.99 5.26
C TYR A 72 -2.05 -37.13 5.71
N ILE A 73 -0.88 -37.24 5.10
CA ILE A 73 0.34 -36.58 5.57
C ILE A 73 1.09 -35.97 4.40
N ILE A 74 1.38 -34.69 4.53
CA ILE A 74 2.36 -33.99 3.69
C ILE A 74 3.51 -33.49 4.56
N ARG A 75 4.67 -33.28 3.95
CA ARG A 75 5.82 -32.61 4.57
C ARG A 75 6.04 -31.28 3.87
N LEU A 76 6.04 -30.17 4.61
CA LEU A 76 6.43 -28.88 4.04
C LEU A 76 7.94 -28.88 3.76
N ASP A 77 8.31 -28.34 2.61
CA ASP A 77 9.71 -28.10 2.23
C ASP A 77 9.94 -26.58 2.22
N LEU A 78 10.22 -26.04 3.41
CA LEU A 78 10.50 -24.61 3.61
C LEU A 78 11.98 -24.27 3.37
N GLY A 79 12.76 -25.20 2.83
CA GLY A 79 14.19 -25.08 2.63
C GLY A 79 15.01 -25.30 3.90
N VAL A 80 16.32 -25.07 3.76
CA VAL A 80 17.31 -25.21 4.83
C VAL A 80 18.02 -23.90 5.09
N TYR A 81 18.49 -23.71 6.32
CA TYR A 81 19.26 -22.53 6.67
C TYR A 81 20.61 -22.48 5.93
N PRO A 82 21.01 -21.29 5.44
CA PRO A 82 22.24 -21.10 4.66
C PRO A 82 23.51 -21.24 5.52
N GLU A 83 24.67 -21.34 4.87
CA GLU A 83 25.96 -21.66 5.52
C GLU A 83 26.39 -20.68 6.63
N PHE A 84 25.87 -19.46 6.61
CA PHE A 84 26.21 -18.41 7.57
C PHE A 84 25.20 -18.26 8.72
N HIS A 85 24.22 -19.17 8.82
CA HIS A 85 23.20 -19.13 9.86
C HIS A 85 23.53 -20.10 11.02
N PRO A 86 23.22 -19.75 12.29
CA PRO A 86 23.49 -20.61 13.45
C PRO A 86 22.89 -22.02 13.38
N LEU A 87 21.84 -22.21 12.58
CA LEU A 87 21.14 -23.48 12.37
C LEU A 87 21.44 -24.09 10.97
N MET A 88 22.60 -23.79 10.39
CA MET A 88 23.02 -24.26 9.07
C MET A 88 22.69 -25.73 8.81
N GLY A 89 22.09 -26.00 7.64
CA GLY A 89 21.75 -27.36 7.19
C GLY A 89 20.53 -27.98 7.89
N GLN A 90 19.93 -27.29 8.86
CA GLN A 90 18.63 -27.68 9.43
C GLN A 90 17.50 -27.10 8.59
N ALA A 91 16.38 -27.82 8.52
CA ALA A 91 15.16 -27.33 7.88
C ALA A 91 14.63 -26.10 8.64
N VAL A 92 14.12 -25.11 7.90
CA VAL A 92 13.49 -23.93 8.50
C VAL A 92 12.27 -24.40 9.32
N PRO A 93 12.20 -24.13 10.63
CA PRO A 93 11.11 -24.57 11.48
C PRO A 93 9.85 -23.71 11.26
N LEU A 94 8.73 -24.17 11.80
CA LEU A 94 7.54 -23.34 11.96
C LEU A 94 7.70 -22.43 13.17
N GLU A 95 7.29 -21.17 13.03
CA GLU A 95 7.30 -20.17 14.08
C GLU A 95 5.89 -19.89 14.61
N LEU A 96 5.81 -19.36 15.83
CA LEU A 96 4.55 -19.02 16.46
C LEU A 96 3.84 -17.92 15.65
N GLY A 97 2.63 -18.21 15.19
CA GLY A 97 1.81 -17.33 14.37
C GLY A 97 1.85 -17.64 12.87
N ASP A 98 2.68 -18.60 12.44
CA ASP A 98 2.65 -19.09 11.06
C ASP A 98 1.28 -19.69 10.71
N GLU A 99 0.85 -19.46 9.48
CA GLU A 99 -0.45 -19.87 8.96
C GLU A 99 -0.25 -20.88 7.83
N ILE A 100 -0.77 -22.08 8.02
CA ILE A 100 -0.80 -23.13 7.00
C ILE A 100 -2.25 -23.35 6.60
N PHE A 101 -2.55 -23.14 5.34
CA PHE A 101 -3.88 -23.29 4.80
C PHE A 101 -3.88 -24.30 3.67
N ILE A 102 -4.74 -25.31 3.76
CA ILE A 102 -4.78 -26.43 2.82
C ILE A 102 -6.19 -26.58 2.27
N ARG A 103 -6.28 -26.65 0.94
CA ARG A 103 -7.50 -27.05 0.25
C ARG A 103 -7.32 -28.45 -0.30
N THR A 104 -8.21 -29.35 0.09
CA THR A 104 -8.29 -30.71 -0.43
C THR A 104 -9.50 -30.83 -1.34
N TRP A 105 -9.27 -30.89 -2.66
CA TRP A 105 -10.33 -31.05 -3.65
C TRP A 105 -11.12 -32.34 -3.42
N LYS A 106 -12.42 -32.35 -3.68
CA LYS A 106 -13.21 -33.60 -3.56
C LYS A 106 -12.82 -34.58 -4.67
N PRO A 107 -12.79 -35.90 -4.39
CA PRO A 107 -12.44 -36.92 -5.39
C PRO A 107 -13.27 -36.86 -6.68
N GLU A 108 -14.51 -36.39 -6.58
CA GLU A 108 -15.48 -36.26 -7.69
C GLU A 108 -14.97 -35.35 -8.83
N TYR A 109 -14.03 -34.45 -8.55
CA TYR A 109 -13.47 -33.51 -9.53
C TYR A 109 -12.15 -33.98 -10.17
N ARG A 110 -11.71 -35.22 -9.90
CA ARG A 110 -10.44 -35.78 -10.42
C ARG A 110 -10.43 -36.05 -11.93
N GLN A 111 -11.57 -36.38 -12.56
CA GLN A 111 -11.61 -36.83 -13.96
C GLN A 111 -12.44 -35.91 -14.86
N GLY A 112 -11.85 -35.52 -15.99
CA GLY A 112 -12.36 -34.51 -16.91
C GLY A 112 -13.39 -35.02 -17.91
N SER A 113 -14.47 -34.25 -18.04
CA SER A 113 -15.19 -33.97 -19.29
C SER A 113 -15.72 -32.53 -19.23
N GLY A 114 -14.81 -31.57 -18.99
CA GLY A 114 -15.10 -30.13 -18.91
C GLY A 114 -15.28 -29.55 -17.50
N SER A 115 -14.83 -30.24 -16.44
CA SER A 115 -14.92 -29.79 -15.04
C SER A 115 -13.86 -30.45 -14.13
N GLY A 116 -12.65 -30.67 -14.63
CA GLY A 116 -11.55 -31.18 -13.80
C GLY A 116 -11.04 -30.13 -12.81
N ILE A 117 -10.25 -30.54 -11.80
CA ILE A 117 -9.59 -29.63 -10.84
C ILE A 117 -8.85 -28.49 -11.57
N ASP A 118 -8.09 -28.82 -12.61
CA ASP A 118 -7.34 -27.81 -13.37
C ASP A 118 -8.27 -26.85 -14.12
N ASP A 119 -9.35 -27.33 -14.75
CA ASP A 119 -10.35 -26.47 -15.40
C ASP A 119 -11.02 -25.51 -14.40
N LEU A 120 -11.33 -25.99 -13.19
CA LEU A 120 -11.93 -25.18 -12.13
C LEU A 120 -10.94 -24.15 -11.55
N ARG A 121 -9.65 -24.49 -11.47
CA ARG A 121 -8.58 -23.54 -11.12
C ARG A 121 -8.46 -22.45 -12.18
N PHE A 122 -8.39 -22.83 -13.46
CA PHE A 122 -8.31 -21.88 -14.58
C PHE A 122 -9.53 -20.97 -14.64
N LYS A 123 -10.74 -21.52 -14.52
CA LYS A 123 -11.97 -20.73 -14.51
C LYS A 123 -12.00 -19.72 -13.36
N ARG A 124 -11.56 -20.11 -12.16
CA ARG A 124 -11.46 -19.16 -11.04
C ARG A 124 -10.44 -18.06 -11.30
N LEU A 125 -9.28 -18.42 -11.85
CA LEU A 125 -8.25 -17.45 -12.21
C LEU A 125 -8.79 -16.47 -13.26
N GLU A 126 -9.51 -16.96 -14.28
CA GLU A 126 -10.18 -16.12 -15.27
C GLU A 126 -11.22 -15.19 -14.63
N GLU A 127 -12.07 -15.69 -13.74
CA GLU A 127 -13.06 -14.89 -13.02
C GLU A 127 -12.40 -13.81 -12.14
N GLU A 128 -11.31 -14.15 -11.46
CA GLU A 128 -10.52 -13.21 -10.66
C GLU A 128 -9.85 -12.16 -11.54
N ILE A 129 -9.28 -12.55 -12.68
CA ILE A 129 -8.71 -11.63 -13.68
C ILE A 129 -9.81 -10.72 -14.23
N ILE A 130 -10.98 -11.25 -14.59
CA ILE A 130 -12.12 -10.47 -15.08
C ILE A 130 -12.57 -9.49 -14.00
N SER A 131 -12.70 -9.93 -12.75
CA SER A 131 -13.07 -9.09 -11.62
C SER A 131 -12.02 -7.99 -11.36
N ALA A 132 -10.74 -8.33 -11.42
CA ALA A 132 -9.64 -7.38 -11.28
C ALA A 132 -9.61 -6.36 -12.43
N ARG A 133 -9.99 -6.79 -13.65
CA ARG A 133 -10.10 -5.95 -14.86
C ARG A 133 -11.39 -5.13 -14.94
N ARG A 134 -12.40 -5.39 -14.10
CA ARG A 134 -13.62 -4.58 -14.06
C ARG A 134 -13.28 -3.19 -13.52
N TYR A 135 -13.20 -2.24 -14.45
CA TYR A 135 -13.20 -0.82 -14.16
C TYR A 135 -14.51 -0.45 -13.46
N LYS A 136 -14.42 0.27 -12.34
CA LYS A 136 -15.59 1.00 -11.83
C LYS A 136 -15.91 2.12 -12.82
N THR A 137 -17.15 2.60 -12.79
CA THR A 137 -17.63 3.64 -13.71
C THR A 137 -16.82 4.95 -13.64
N SER A 138 -16.04 5.14 -12.58
CA SER A 138 -15.15 6.29 -12.34
C SER A 138 -13.67 6.03 -12.61
N ASP A 139 -13.28 4.81 -13.00
CA ASP A 139 -11.86 4.48 -13.17
C ASP A 139 -11.36 4.95 -14.54
N LEU A 140 -10.14 5.51 -14.56
CA LEU A 140 -9.46 5.89 -15.80
C LEU A 140 -9.13 4.62 -16.60
N PRO A 141 -9.41 4.57 -17.91
CA PRO A 141 -9.00 3.46 -18.75
C PRO A 141 -7.48 3.48 -18.93
N PHE A 142 -6.82 2.36 -18.64
CA PHE A 142 -5.39 2.17 -18.88
C PHE A 142 -5.19 1.20 -20.06
N PHE A 143 -4.15 1.44 -20.87
CA PHE A 143 -3.85 0.65 -22.05
C PHE A 143 -3.25 -0.73 -21.69
N SER A 144 -2.49 -0.80 -20.59
CA SER A 144 -1.93 -2.04 -20.07
C SER A 144 -2.14 -2.20 -18.55
N ILE A 145 -1.88 -3.42 -18.05
CA ILE A 145 -1.88 -3.69 -16.61
C ILE A 145 -0.71 -2.96 -15.93
N ASP A 146 0.43 -2.87 -16.61
CA ASP A 146 1.62 -2.19 -16.10
C ASP A 146 1.34 -0.70 -15.89
N ASP A 147 0.75 0.00 -16.88
CA ASP A 147 0.36 1.42 -16.73
C ASP A 147 -0.58 1.65 -15.54
N ARG A 148 -1.47 0.68 -15.28
CA ARG A 148 -2.40 0.74 -14.15
C ARG A 148 -1.68 0.50 -12.82
N LEU A 149 -0.74 -0.43 -12.78
CA LEU A 149 0.07 -0.72 -11.60
C LEU A 149 0.96 0.48 -11.27
N ASP A 150 1.59 1.09 -12.27
CA ASP A 150 2.39 2.31 -12.13
C ASP A 150 1.54 3.46 -11.59
N HIS A 151 0.36 3.70 -12.16
CA HIS A 151 -0.56 4.73 -11.65
C HIS A 151 -1.04 4.44 -10.22
N LEU A 152 -1.27 3.17 -9.85
CA LEU A 152 -1.63 2.80 -8.49
C LEU A 152 -0.46 3.00 -7.51
N GLN A 153 0.76 2.68 -7.95
CA GLN A 153 1.98 2.87 -7.19
C GLN A 153 2.27 4.36 -6.98
N GLU A 154 2.16 5.18 -8.02
CA GLU A 154 2.26 6.65 -7.94
C GLU A 154 1.24 7.19 -6.93
N ARG A 155 -0.03 6.75 -6.99
CA ARG A 155 -1.05 7.15 -6.02
C ARG A 155 -0.74 6.72 -4.59
N ALA A 156 -0.05 5.60 -4.40
CA ALA A 156 0.37 5.13 -3.08
C ALA A 156 1.55 5.97 -2.53
N GLN A 157 2.41 6.46 -3.43
CA GLN A 157 3.61 7.24 -3.14
C GLN A 157 3.36 8.75 -2.97
N VAL A 158 2.22 9.26 -3.44
CA VAL A 158 1.87 10.68 -3.24
C VAL A 158 1.38 10.95 -1.81
N LYS A 159 1.94 11.98 -1.16
CA LYS A 159 1.40 12.62 0.05
C LYS A 159 1.14 14.10 -0.21
N THR A 160 0.18 14.66 0.51
CA THR A 160 -0.15 16.08 0.41
C THR A 160 -0.04 16.73 1.78
N MET A 161 0.75 17.81 1.88
CA MET A 161 0.70 18.72 3.02
C MET A 161 -0.37 19.78 2.78
N VAL A 162 -1.14 20.11 3.81
CA VAL A 162 -2.22 21.10 3.70
C VAL A 162 -2.06 22.15 4.79
N PHE A 163 -1.93 23.40 4.38
CA PHE A 163 -1.97 24.58 5.25
C PHE A 163 -3.31 25.27 5.11
N VAL A 164 -4.01 25.47 6.23
CA VAL A 164 -5.29 26.18 6.25
C VAL A 164 -5.15 27.46 7.06
N LEU A 165 -5.39 28.59 6.39
CA LEU A 165 -5.37 29.94 6.95
C LEU A 165 -6.79 30.51 6.95
N ASN A 166 -7.53 30.24 8.03
CA ASN A 166 -8.90 30.78 8.21
C ASN A 166 -8.90 32.32 8.11
N ARG A 167 -7.93 32.97 8.77
CA ARG A 167 -7.67 34.40 8.65
C ARG A 167 -6.30 34.60 8.03
N VAL A 168 -6.27 35.31 6.90
CA VAL A 168 -5.03 35.66 6.21
C VAL A 168 -4.50 36.97 6.78
N PHE A 169 -3.21 37.00 7.12
CA PHE A 169 -2.54 38.19 7.64
C PHE A 169 -1.14 38.29 7.05
N LEU A 170 -0.59 39.51 7.01
CA LEU A 170 0.75 39.75 6.49
C LEU A 170 1.81 39.18 7.44
N GLY A 171 2.82 38.51 6.90
CA GLY A 171 3.93 37.92 7.66
C GLY A 171 3.87 36.40 7.75
N VAL A 172 4.60 35.85 8.72
CA VAL A 172 4.77 34.41 8.90
C VAL A 172 3.59 33.82 9.66
N ALA A 173 2.98 32.76 9.10
CA ALA A 173 1.96 31.99 9.78
C ALA A 173 2.57 31.23 10.98
N LYS A 174 1.83 31.16 12.09
CA LYS A 174 2.32 30.51 13.32
C LYS A 174 2.45 28.98 13.20
N LEU A 175 1.82 28.38 12.18
CA LEU A 175 1.83 26.94 12.00
C LEU A 175 3.08 26.53 11.22
N GLU A 176 3.82 25.60 11.81
CA GLU A 176 4.97 24.93 11.21
C GLU A 176 4.66 23.42 11.19
N ILE A 177 4.94 22.76 10.07
CA ILE A 177 4.62 21.33 9.87
C ILE A 177 5.90 20.59 9.53
N ARG A 178 6.13 19.45 10.19
CA ARG A 178 7.19 18.51 9.85
C ARG A 178 6.69 17.52 8.79
N PHE A 179 7.50 17.28 7.76
CA PHE A 179 7.24 16.25 6.75
C PHE A 179 8.14 15.03 7.01
N PRO A 180 7.61 13.86 7.44
CA PRO A 180 8.41 12.77 8.00
C PRO A 180 8.99 11.79 6.95
N PHE A 181 9.06 12.19 5.68
CA PHE A 181 9.53 11.37 4.57
C PHE A 181 10.48 12.16 3.67
N ASP A 182 11.38 11.46 3.00
CA ASP A 182 12.09 12.02 1.84
C ASP A 182 11.11 12.14 0.67
N GLY A 183 11.31 13.11 -0.23
CA GLY A 183 10.46 13.24 -1.41
C GLY A 183 10.75 14.46 -2.27
N GLU A 184 9.92 14.66 -3.29
CA GLU A 184 10.02 15.76 -4.25
C GLU A 184 8.67 16.48 -4.40
N ILE A 185 8.69 17.80 -4.31
CA ILE A 185 7.51 18.66 -4.49
C ILE A 185 7.14 18.68 -5.97
N GLN A 186 5.99 18.12 -6.29
CA GLN A 186 5.45 18.11 -7.66
C GLN A 186 4.61 19.34 -7.96
N GLU A 187 3.80 19.74 -6.99
CA GLU A 187 2.81 20.79 -7.20
C GLU A 187 2.51 21.53 -5.90
N VAL A 188 2.35 22.84 -6.01
CA VAL A 188 1.75 23.68 -4.98
C VAL A 188 0.50 24.35 -5.56
N TYR A 189 -0.61 24.20 -4.86
CA TYR A 189 -1.88 24.82 -5.21
C TYR A 189 -2.37 25.68 -4.06
N ALA A 190 -2.81 26.91 -4.34
CA ALA A 190 -3.45 27.77 -3.36
C ALA A 190 -4.87 28.12 -3.83
N SER A 191 -5.82 28.11 -2.89
CA SER A 191 -7.19 28.56 -3.11
C SER A 191 -7.71 29.38 -1.94
N CYS A 192 -8.74 30.19 -2.16
CA CYS A 192 -9.40 30.95 -1.10
C CYS A 192 -10.93 30.84 -1.15
N ALA A 193 -11.56 30.95 0.02
CA ALA A 193 -13.01 30.98 0.13
C ALA A 193 -13.59 32.29 -0.46
N LYS A 194 -12.94 33.41 -0.13
CA LYS A 194 -13.28 34.76 -0.59
C LYS A 194 -12.06 35.43 -1.21
N SER A 195 -12.21 35.88 -2.45
CA SER A 195 -11.14 36.57 -3.18
C SER A 195 -10.92 37.98 -2.62
N GLY A 196 -9.66 38.42 -2.64
CA GLY A 196 -9.29 39.78 -2.27
C GLY A 196 -9.44 40.74 -3.45
N ILE A 197 -9.59 42.04 -3.15
CA ILE A 197 -9.59 43.10 -4.19
C ILE A 197 -8.18 43.41 -4.72
N GLY A 198 -7.15 42.94 -4.01
CA GLY A 198 -5.75 42.97 -4.44
C GLY A 198 -5.18 41.56 -4.56
N LYS A 199 -4.01 41.44 -5.19
CA LYS A 199 -3.29 40.17 -5.26
C LYS A 199 -2.74 39.80 -3.88
N THR A 200 -2.66 38.50 -3.60
CA THR A 200 -2.02 37.95 -2.40
C THR A 200 -0.87 37.06 -2.80
N VAL A 201 0.29 37.27 -2.18
CA VAL A 201 1.53 36.55 -2.50
C VAL A 201 1.93 35.69 -1.31
N PHE A 202 2.08 34.40 -1.57
CA PHE A 202 2.53 33.41 -0.60
C PHE A 202 3.96 32.98 -0.91
N GLN A 203 4.70 32.72 0.15
CA GLN A 203 5.92 31.97 0.13
C GLN A 203 5.76 30.76 1.03
N ILE A 204 6.35 29.65 0.61
CA ILE A 204 6.52 28.47 1.45
C ILE A 204 7.99 28.43 1.81
N GLU A 205 8.26 28.47 3.10
CA GLU A 205 9.61 28.42 3.62
C GLU A 205 9.89 27.03 4.18
N LYS A 206 11.04 26.47 3.80
CA LYS A 206 11.56 25.19 4.26
C LYS A 206 12.73 25.40 5.23
N CYS A 207 12.82 24.58 6.26
CA CYS A 207 13.92 24.51 7.22
C CYS A 207 14.30 23.04 7.42
N SER A 208 15.59 22.70 7.37
CA SER A 208 16.02 21.33 7.65
C SER A 208 15.88 20.99 9.12
N GLN A 209 15.68 19.70 9.45
CA GLN A 209 15.60 19.23 10.84
C GLN A 209 16.79 19.73 11.69
N ALA A 210 18.02 19.63 11.17
CA ALA A 210 19.23 20.06 11.88
C ALA A 210 19.23 21.57 12.21
N ASN A 211 18.73 22.41 11.29
CA ASN A 211 18.62 23.85 11.53
C ASN A 211 17.45 24.16 12.46
N TYR A 212 16.35 23.40 12.37
CA TYR A 212 15.19 23.56 13.22
C TYR A 212 15.52 23.33 14.71
N ASP A 213 16.29 22.28 15.02
CA ASP A 213 16.69 21.93 16.39
C ASP A 213 17.76 22.86 16.97
N SER A 214 18.48 23.61 16.12
CA SER A 214 19.58 24.49 16.52
C SER A 214 19.21 25.96 16.38
N THR A 215 19.56 26.58 15.24
CA THR A 215 19.20 27.95 14.88
C THR A 215 18.38 27.92 13.60
N PRO A 216 17.04 28.10 13.69
CA PRO A 216 16.16 27.96 12.54
C PRO A 216 16.57 28.86 11.36
N SER A 217 16.74 28.23 10.21
CA SER A 217 17.11 28.89 8.95
C SER A 217 16.09 28.53 7.88
N TRP A 218 15.24 29.49 7.56
CA TRP A 218 14.09 29.33 6.68
C TRP A 218 14.41 29.84 5.27
N LYS A 219 14.20 29.00 4.26
CA LYS A 219 14.45 29.32 2.86
C LYS A 219 13.19 29.16 2.02
N ASN A 220 12.88 30.13 1.17
CA ASN A 220 11.74 30.04 0.26
C ASN A 220 11.98 28.97 -0.80
N ILE A 221 11.01 28.10 -1.03
CA ILE A 221 11.10 27.02 -2.04
C ILE A 221 10.84 27.50 -3.46
N PHE A 222 10.31 28.72 -3.63
CA PHE A 222 9.94 29.25 -4.94
C PHE A 222 11.04 30.12 -5.58
N GLN A 223 11.23 29.95 -6.88
CA GLN A 223 11.91 30.91 -7.74
C GLN A 223 10.95 32.04 -8.13
N ASP A 224 9.78 31.69 -8.66
CA ASP A 224 8.70 32.61 -9.01
C ASP A 224 7.55 32.49 -8.00
N LYS A 225 6.99 33.63 -7.60
CA LYS A 225 6.02 33.76 -6.50
C LYS A 225 4.75 32.91 -6.72
N LEU A 226 4.24 32.29 -5.65
CA LEU A 226 2.89 31.74 -5.63
C LEU A 226 1.88 32.87 -5.36
N VAL A 227 0.96 33.10 -6.29
CA VAL A 227 0.05 34.25 -6.27
C VAL A 227 -1.39 33.79 -6.41
N ILE A 228 -2.29 34.42 -5.65
CA ILE A 228 -3.72 34.50 -5.99
C ILE A 228 -3.97 35.93 -6.46
N ASP A 229 -4.32 36.10 -7.73
CA ASP A 229 -4.54 37.40 -8.33
C ASP A 229 -5.81 38.09 -7.81
N LYS A 230 -5.91 39.40 -8.05
CA LYS A 230 -7.08 40.18 -7.63
C LYS A 230 -8.36 39.56 -8.17
N ASN A 231 -9.40 39.48 -7.34
CA ASN A 231 -10.70 38.89 -7.66
C ASN A 231 -10.67 37.39 -8.05
N GLU A 232 -9.52 36.74 -8.04
CA GLU A 232 -9.37 35.32 -8.34
C GLU A 232 -9.45 34.46 -7.07
N LYS A 233 -9.86 33.21 -7.24
CA LYS A 233 -10.01 32.26 -6.11
C LYS A 233 -8.89 31.23 -6.00
N SER A 234 -7.99 31.15 -6.97
CA SER A 234 -6.95 30.13 -6.97
C SER A 234 -5.68 30.60 -7.65
N SER A 235 -4.57 29.93 -7.39
CA SER A 235 -3.29 30.17 -8.06
C SER A 235 -3.24 29.67 -9.51
N ASN A 236 -4.21 28.88 -9.97
CA ASN A 236 -4.22 28.37 -11.35
C ASN A 236 -4.47 29.47 -12.39
N THR A 237 -5.06 30.59 -11.99
CA THR A 237 -5.30 31.74 -12.87
C THR A 237 -4.14 32.74 -12.85
N ALA A 238 -3.11 32.49 -12.04
CA ALA A 238 -1.98 33.40 -11.89
C ALA A 238 -1.16 33.50 -13.17
N ASN A 239 -0.76 34.72 -13.53
CA ASN A 239 0.15 34.97 -14.64
C ASN A 239 1.27 35.95 -14.24
N PRO A 240 2.54 35.51 -14.16
CA PRO A 240 3.03 34.16 -14.49
C PRO A 240 2.67 33.10 -13.43
N SER A 241 2.70 31.83 -13.82
CA SER A 241 2.61 30.71 -12.88
C SER A 241 3.85 30.66 -11.97
N TYR A 242 3.71 30.02 -10.81
CA TYR A 242 4.85 29.83 -9.91
C TYR A 242 5.89 28.88 -10.51
N LYS A 243 7.12 28.94 -9.98
CA LYS A 243 8.20 28.00 -10.25
C LYS A 243 8.94 27.67 -8.98
N LEU A 244 9.30 26.39 -8.81
CA LEU A 244 10.10 25.92 -7.68
C LEU A 244 11.59 26.22 -7.94
N ALA A 245 12.28 26.67 -6.90
CA ALA A 245 13.75 26.78 -6.84
C ALA A 245 14.36 25.58 -6.10
N GLU A 246 13.62 25.01 -5.15
CA GLU A 246 14.02 23.86 -4.34
C GLU A 246 12.79 22.95 -4.18
N ASP A 247 12.81 21.81 -4.88
CA ASP A 247 11.75 20.81 -4.91
C ASP A 247 12.04 19.60 -3.99
N THR A 248 13.31 19.36 -3.69
CA THR A 248 13.72 18.22 -2.86
C THR A 248 13.37 18.45 -1.39
N ILE A 249 12.76 17.44 -0.75
CA ILE A 249 12.46 17.37 0.68
C ILE A 249 13.30 16.26 1.29
N LEU A 250 14.06 16.60 2.33
CA LEU A 250 14.71 15.59 3.16
C LEU A 250 13.77 15.21 4.30
N LYS A 251 13.89 13.97 4.75
CA LYS A 251 13.13 13.46 5.89
C LYS A 251 13.22 14.39 7.09
N ASP A 252 12.04 14.67 7.66
CA ASP A 252 11.84 15.53 8.83
C ASP A 252 12.12 17.04 8.58
N ASP A 253 12.23 17.47 7.32
CA ASP A 253 12.20 18.89 6.98
C ASP A 253 10.89 19.55 7.45
N HIS A 254 10.99 20.83 7.84
CA HIS A 254 9.91 21.63 8.36
C HIS A 254 9.48 22.70 7.37
N PHE A 255 8.17 22.95 7.29
CA PHE A 255 7.55 23.89 6.37
C PHE A 255 6.67 24.89 7.09
N ARG A 256 6.66 26.13 6.60
CA ARG A 256 5.74 27.18 7.06
C ARG A 256 5.34 28.12 5.93
N ILE A 257 4.26 28.86 6.13
CA ILE A 257 3.76 29.84 5.18
C ILE A 257 4.19 31.26 5.58
N HIS A 258 4.64 32.05 4.61
CA HIS A 258 4.89 33.47 4.76
C HIS A 258 4.07 34.25 3.73
N VAL A 259 3.12 35.04 4.20
CA VAL A 259 2.32 35.95 3.35
C VAL A 259 3.12 37.23 3.14
N LYS A 260 3.64 37.43 1.93
CA LYS A 260 4.49 38.58 1.58
C LYS A 260 3.71 39.81 1.16
N GLU A 261 2.59 39.62 0.48
CA GLU A 261 1.68 40.68 0.06
C GLU A 261 0.26 40.21 0.37
N LEU A 262 -0.55 41.07 0.97
CA LEU A 262 -1.92 40.73 1.41
C LEU A 262 -2.93 41.50 0.56
N GLY A 263 -3.76 40.78 -0.20
CA GLY A 263 -4.91 41.35 -0.89
C GLY A 263 -6.02 41.67 0.11
N GLU A 264 -6.49 42.91 0.14
CA GLU A 264 -7.56 43.31 1.05
C GLU A 264 -8.82 42.47 0.83
N GLY A 265 -9.41 41.97 1.92
CA GLY A 265 -10.64 41.17 1.90
C GLY A 265 -10.49 39.68 1.58
N ILE A 266 -9.26 39.18 1.33
CA ILE A 266 -9.01 37.74 1.15
C ILE A 266 -9.24 36.96 2.46
N GLU A 267 -9.98 35.85 2.38
CA GLU A 267 -10.30 35.03 3.56
C GLU A 267 -10.33 33.53 3.22
N GLY A 268 -10.04 32.70 4.23
CA GLY A 268 -10.12 31.24 4.13
C GLY A 268 -9.21 30.65 3.06
N VAL A 269 -7.90 30.85 3.19
CA VAL A 269 -6.92 30.32 2.23
C VAL A 269 -6.52 28.90 2.59
N THR A 270 -6.49 28.02 1.60
CA THR A 270 -5.92 26.67 1.71
C THR A 270 -4.77 26.54 0.72
N ILE A 271 -3.62 26.04 1.19
CA ILE A 271 -2.44 25.76 0.37
C ILE A 271 -2.14 24.27 0.48
N GLU A 272 -2.10 23.61 -0.67
CA GLU A 272 -1.84 22.19 -0.82
C GLU A 272 -0.47 22.02 -1.49
N ILE A 273 0.39 21.20 -0.89
CA ILE A 273 1.71 20.85 -1.43
C ILE A 273 1.70 19.36 -1.68
N LYS A 274 1.74 18.97 -2.95
CA LYS A 274 1.79 17.57 -3.39
C LYS A 274 3.24 17.12 -3.49
N VAL A 275 3.55 16.04 -2.79
CA VAL A 275 4.89 15.45 -2.69
C VAL A 275 4.84 14.00 -3.15
N ILE A 276 5.77 13.59 -3.99
CA ILE A 276 6.02 12.17 -4.30
C ILE A 276 7.12 11.65 -3.39
N ILE A 277 6.91 10.46 -2.81
CA ILE A 277 7.85 9.73 -1.95
C ILE A 277 8.48 8.57 -2.71
#